data_AF-A0A0F9BZK7-F1
#
_entry.id   AF-A0A0F9BZK7-F1
#
_cell.length_a   1.000
_cell.length_b   1.000
_cell.length_c   1.000
_cell.angle_alpha   90.00
_cell.angle_beta   90.00
_cell.angle_gamma   90.00
#
_symmetry.space_group_name_H-M   'P 1'
#
loop_
_entity.id
_entity.type
_entity.pdbx_description
1 polymer ?
#
loop_
_entity_poly.entity_id
_entity_poly.type
_entity_poly.pdbx_seq_one_letter_code
_entity_poly.pdbx_strand_id
1 'polypeptide(L)'
;MKSRSSRWLTLTLAIMVVPSATAEEPKPRELSAVQITDVQITDTFWAARMKICREATLPYCFDTCESTGRISNFVKAAGRMEGKFEGIWFNDSDVYKVL
;
A
#
# COMPACT_ATOMS: atom_id res chain seq x y z
N MET A 1 75.63 15.88 56.88
CA MET A 1 74.66 16.99 56.73
C MET A 1 74.63 17.40 55.26
N LYS A 2 73.43 17.56 54.66
CA LYS A 2 73.10 17.74 53.21
C LYS A 2 73.08 16.44 52.39
N SER A 3 72.08 16.08 51.58
CA SER A 3 70.70 16.52 51.36
C SER A 3 70.06 15.40 50.50
N ARG A 4 68.89 14.87 50.89
CA ARG A 4 68.20 13.80 50.15
C ARG A 4 67.59 14.37 48.87
N SER A 5 68.09 13.97 47.70
CA SER A 5 67.47 14.26 46.41
C SER A 5 66.21 13.39 46.25
N SER A 6 65.05 14.03 46.26
CA SER A 6 63.75 13.38 46.03
C SER A 6 63.55 13.22 44.52
N ARG A 7 63.54 11.96 44.04
CA ARG A 7 63.18 11.64 42.65
C ARG A 7 61.65 11.62 42.55
N TRP A 8 61.08 12.63 41.89
CA TRP A 8 59.66 12.66 41.56
C TRP A 8 59.39 11.62 40.46
N LEU A 9 58.66 10.55 40.78
CA LEU A 9 58.09 9.66 39.77
C LEU A 9 56.82 10.32 39.22
N THR A 10 56.87 10.83 37.99
CA THR A 10 55.68 11.20 37.24
C THR A 10 55.06 9.95 36.62
N LEU A 11 53.87 9.58 37.08
CA LEU A 11 53.07 8.47 36.55
C LEU A 11 52.26 8.99 35.35
N THR A 12 52.65 8.65 34.11
CA THR A 12 51.87 8.95 32.90
C THR A 12 50.76 7.92 32.74
N LEU A 13 49.51 8.35 32.95
CA LEU A 13 48.32 7.54 32.66
C LEU A 13 48.06 7.54 31.15
N ALA A 14 48.31 6.42 30.48
CA ALA A 14 47.95 6.24 29.08
C ALA A 14 46.44 5.95 28.98
N ILE A 15 45.67 6.93 28.49
CA ILE A 15 44.26 6.75 28.17
C ILE A 15 44.19 5.90 26.89
N MET A 16 43.81 4.63 27.01
CA MET A 16 43.47 3.81 25.84
C MET A 16 42.09 4.20 25.34
N VAL A 17 42.03 4.80 24.15
CA VAL A 17 40.78 4.99 23.41
C VAL A 17 40.40 3.64 22.80
N VAL A 18 39.33 3.04 23.31
CA VAL A 18 38.72 1.84 22.70
C VAL A 18 37.87 2.30 21.52
N PRO A 19 38.07 1.76 20.30
CA PRO A 19 37.18 2.07 19.18
C PRO A 19 35.80 1.49 19.48
N SER A 20 34.78 2.35 19.52
CA SER A 20 33.39 1.91 19.56
C SER A 20 33.04 1.33 18.18
N ALA A 21 32.75 0.03 18.10
CA ALA A 21 32.20 -0.56 16.90
C ALA A 21 30.79 0.01 16.68
N THR A 22 30.65 0.91 15.71
CA THR A 22 29.34 1.35 15.24
C THR A 22 28.67 0.17 14.55
N ALA A 23 27.56 -0.33 15.12
CA ALA A 23 26.69 -1.25 14.41
C ALA A 23 26.17 -0.55 13.15
N GLU A 24 26.44 -1.11 11.98
CA GLU A 24 25.94 -0.59 10.72
C GLU A 24 24.42 -0.82 10.69
N GLU A 25 23.63 0.25 10.57
CA GLU A 25 22.18 0.10 10.49
C GLU A 25 21.81 -0.72 9.25
N PRO A 26 20.87 -1.68 9.36
CA PRO A 26 20.47 -2.49 8.22
C PRO A 26 19.92 -1.58 7.13
N LYS A 27 20.49 -1.70 5.93
CA LYS A 27 20.00 -0.99 4.74
C LYS A 27 18.48 -1.21 4.60
N PRO A 28 17.68 -0.14 4.43
CA PRO A 28 16.25 -0.28 4.20
C PRO A 28 15.99 -1.22 3.02
N ARG A 29 15.10 -2.20 3.21
CA ARG A 29 14.66 -3.05 2.10
C ARG A 29 13.75 -2.25 1.19
N GLU A 30 13.98 -2.38 -0.11
CA GLU A 30 12.99 -1.98 -1.11
C GLU A 30 11.83 -2.97 -1.05
N LEU A 31 10.63 -2.47 -0.74
CA LEU A 31 9.41 -3.25 -0.75
C LEU A 31 8.75 -3.13 -2.12
N SER A 32 8.34 -4.26 -2.68
CA SER A 32 7.51 -4.34 -3.88
C SER A 32 6.12 -4.85 -3.54
N ALA A 33 5.13 -4.45 -4.32
CA ALA A 33 3.79 -5.05 -4.23
C ALA A 33 3.85 -6.54 -4.58
N VAL A 34 3.06 -7.34 -3.86
CA VAL A 34 2.79 -8.73 -4.24
C VAL A 34 1.64 -8.73 -5.24
N GLN A 35 1.74 -9.51 -6.32
CA GLN A 35 0.66 -9.60 -7.30
C GLN A 35 -0.56 -10.26 -6.65
N ILE A 36 -1.76 -9.76 -6.95
CA ILE A 36 -2.99 -10.32 -6.39
C ILE A 36 -3.21 -11.78 -6.81
N THR A 37 -2.69 -12.18 -7.97
CA THR A 37 -2.73 -13.56 -8.49
C THR A 37 -1.86 -14.52 -7.69
N ASP A 38 -0.88 -14.02 -6.95
CA ASP A 38 0.04 -14.82 -6.13
C ASP A 38 -0.50 -15.04 -4.71
N VAL A 39 -1.70 -14.53 -4.41
CA VAL A 39 -2.32 -14.57 -3.07
C VAL A 39 -3.65 -15.32 -3.14
N GLN A 40 -3.80 -16.34 -2.30
CA GLN A 40 -5.09 -16.99 -2.07
C GLN A 40 -5.60 -16.63 -0.67
N ILE A 41 -6.80 -16.05 -0.61
CA ILE A 41 -7.46 -15.67 0.64
C ILE A 41 -8.45 -16.78 1.02
N THR A 42 -8.13 -17.56 2.05
CA THR A 42 -8.91 -18.75 2.46
C THR A 42 -9.50 -18.66 3.87
N ASP A 43 -9.42 -17.49 4.51
CA ASP A 43 -9.95 -17.30 5.87
C ASP A 43 -11.48 -17.16 5.89
N THR A 44 -12.08 -17.22 7.08
CA THR A 44 -13.55 -17.19 7.24
C THR A 44 -14.17 -15.81 7.06
N PHE A 45 -13.41 -14.74 7.23
CA PHE A 45 -13.89 -13.36 7.22
C PHE A 45 -13.84 -12.73 5.82
N TRP A 46 -12.69 -12.81 5.13
CA TRP A 46 -12.52 -12.19 3.82
C TRP A 46 -13.00 -13.07 2.68
N ALA A 47 -12.78 -14.38 2.73
CA ALA A 47 -13.25 -15.27 1.67
C ALA A 47 -14.78 -15.22 1.53
N ALA A 48 -15.51 -15.11 2.66
CA ALA A 48 -16.96 -14.95 2.66
C ALA A 48 -17.41 -13.65 1.96
N ARG A 49 -16.71 -12.53 2.17
CA ARG A 49 -17.00 -11.24 1.50
C ARG A 49 -16.69 -11.28 0.02
N MET A 50 -15.55 -11.86 -0.37
CA MET A 50 -15.20 -12.03 -1.78
C MET A 50 -16.22 -12.90 -2.51
N LYS A 51 -16.75 -13.95 -1.84
CA LYS A 51 -17.83 -14.78 -2.37
C LYS A 51 -19.11 -13.97 -2.61
N ILE A 52 -19.55 -13.18 -1.63
CA ILE A 52 -20.74 -12.33 -1.77
C ILE A 52 -20.54 -11.27 -2.86
N CYS A 53 -19.36 -10.65 -2.91
CA CYS A 53 -19.03 -9.66 -3.94
C CYS A 53 -19.21 -10.25 -5.34
N ARG A 54 -18.66 -11.45 -5.57
CA ARG A 54 -18.74 -12.17 -6.85
C ARG A 54 -20.15 -12.66 -7.19
N GLU A 55 -20.88 -13.20 -6.23
CA GLU A 55 -22.14 -13.91 -6.49
C GLU A 55 -23.38 -13.02 -6.40
N ALA A 56 -23.30 -11.89 -5.68
CA ALA A 56 -24.46 -11.02 -5.46
C ALA A 56 -24.16 -9.56 -5.81
N THR A 57 -23.05 -8.99 -5.34
CA THR A 57 -22.79 -7.56 -5.53
C THR A 57 -22.51 -7.21 -6.99
N LEU A 58 -21.62 -7.94 -7.67
CA LEU A 58 -21.29 -7.68 -9.08
C LEU A 58 -22.51 -7.82 -10.00
N PRO A 59 -23.31 -8.91 -9.95
CA PRO A 59 -24.54 -9.00 -10.73
C PRO A 59 -25.50 -7.84 -10.47
N TYR A 60 -25.73 -7.49 -9.20
CA TYR A 60 -26.59 -6.37 -8.83
C TYR A 60 -26.07 -5.03 -9.38
N CYS A 61 -24.75 -4.80 -9.37
CA CYS A 61 -24.14 -3.60 -9.93
C CYS A 61 -24.34 -3.52 -11.44
N PHE A 62 -24.22 -4.64 -12.17
CA PHE A 62 -24.51 -4.68 -13.61
C PHE A 62 -25.99 -4.38 -13.89
N ASP A 63 -26.90 -5.06 -13.20
CA ASP A 63 -28.35 -4.85 -13.33
C ASP A 63 -28.73 -3.39 -13.03
N THR A 64 -28.11 -2.80 -12.01
CA THR A 64 -28.30 -1.39 -11.67
C THR A 64 -27.78 -0.49 -12.79
N CYS A 65 -26.60 -0.76 -13.35
CA CYS A 65 -26.06 0.03 -14.46
C CYS A 65 -26.97 0.00 -15.69
N GLU A 66 -27.56 -1.15 -16.00
CA GLU A 66 -28.49 -1.29 -17.11
C GLU A 66 -29.82 -0.59 -16.82
N SER A 67 -30.49 -0.95 -15.72
CA SER A 67 -31.84 -0.48 -15.38
C SER A 67 -31.93 1.02 -15.11
N THR A 68 -30.83 1.65 -14.69
CA THR A 68 -30.78 3.09 -14.38
C THR A 68 -30.14 3.92 -15.49
N GLY A 69 -29.96 3.35 -16.68
CA GLY A 69 -29.61 4.08 -17.89
C GLY A 69 -28.13 4.40 -18.08
N ARG A 70 -27.22 3.88 -17.24
CA ARG A 70 -25.78 4.06 -17.47
C ARG A 70 -25.34 3.40 -18.77
N ILE A 71 -25.83 2.18 -19.04
CA ILE A 71 -25.53 1.50 -20.30
C ILE A 71 -26.20 2.20 -21.49
N SER A 72 -27.47 2.62 -21.36
CA SER A 72 -28.18 3.28 -22.47
C SER A 72 -27.56 4.62 -22.86
N ASN A 73 -26.92 5.34 -21.92
CA ASN A 73 -26.15 6.54 -22.24
C ASN A 73 -25.02 6.27 -23.27
N PHE A 74 -24.31 5.15 -23.16
CA PHE A 74 -23.31 4.75 -24.17
C PHE A 74 -23.96 4.42 -25.52
N VAL A 75 -25.12 3.74 -25.52
CA VAL A 75 -25.85 3.40 -26.75
C VAL A 75 -26.34 4.67 -27.47
N LYS A 76 -26.84 5.67 -26.72
CA LYS A 76 -27.22 6.99 -27.23
C LYS A 76 -26.00 7.72 -27.81
N ALA A 77 -24.89 7.74 -27.09
CA ALA A 77 -23.64 8.35 -27.55
C ALA A 77 -23.09 7.70 -28.83
N ALA A 78 -23.31 6.40 -29.00
CA ALA A 78 -22.96 5.67 -30.23
C ALA A 78 -23.93 5.93 -31.41
N GLY A 79 -24.96 6.76 -31.23
CA GLY A 79 -25.99 7.02 -32.25
C GLY A 79 -26.86 5.80 -32.54
N ARG A 80 -26.94 4.84 -31.62
CA ARG A 80 -27.70 3.59 -31.77
C ARG A 80 -29.05 3.62 -31.05
N MET A 81 -29.32 4.69 -30.31
CA MET A 81 -30.58 4.94 -29.60
C MET A 81 -30.82 6.45 -29.60
N GLU A 82 -32.05 6.87 -29.87
CA GLU A 82 -32.43 8.28 -29.72
C GLU A 82 -32.59 8.65 -28.25
N GLY A 83 -32.34 9.92 -27.93
CA GLY A 83 -32.53 10.45 -26.58
C GLY A 83 -31.38 11.31 -26.09
N LYS A 84 -31.59 11.98 -24.96
CA LYS A 84 -30.56 12.75 -24.26
C LYS A 84 -29.87 11.90 -23.20
N PHE A 85 -28.69 12.35 -22.78
CA PHE A 85 -28.02 11.82 -21.60
C PHE A 85 -28.92 11.91 -20.36
N GLU A 86 -28.87 10.89 -19.50
CA GLU A 86 -29.64 10.80 -18.25
C GLU A 86 -28.73 10.54 -17.04
N GLY A 87 -29.10 11.15 -15.90
CA GLY A 87 -28.41 11.02 -14.63
C GLY A 87 -27.32 12.07 -14.40
N ILE A 88 -26.32 11.73 -13.58
CA ILE A 88 -25.23 12.63 -13.18
C ILE A 88 -24.04 12.48 -14.13
N TRP A 89 -23.28 13.56 -14.37
CA TRP A 89 -22.22 13.61 -15.40
C TRP A 89 -21.07 12.59 -15.21
N PHE A 90 -20.97 11.94 -14.06
CA PHE A 90 -20.00 10.88 -13.78
C PHE A 90 -20.61 9.46 -13.72
N ASN A 91 -21.84 9.28 -14.22
CA ASN A 91 -22.51 7.98 -14.31
C ASN A 91 -21.67 6.92 -15.03
N ASP A 92 -20.92 7.33 -16.06
CA ASP A 92 -20.06 6.44 -16.83
C ASP A 92 -19.01 5.76 -15.94
N SER A 93 -18.56 6.43 -14.87
CA SER A 93 -17.58 5.87 -13.93
C SER A 93 -18.08 4.63 -13.19
N ASP A 94 -19.40 4.46 -13.03
CA ASP A 94 -19.95 3.26 -12.40
C ASP A 94 -19.69 2.03 -13.27
N VAL A 95 -19.83 2.17 -14.60
CA VAL A 95 -19.56 1.08 -15.55
C VAL A 95 -18.08 0.70 -15.52
N TYR A 96 -17.17 1.69 -15.51
CA TYR A 96 -15.72 1.44 -15.46
C TYR A 96 -15.22 0.84 -14.14
N LYS A 97 -15.95 1.00 -13.03
CA LYS A 97 -15.56 0.44 -11.73
C LYS A 97 -16.03 -1.01 -11.55
N VAL A 98 -17.06 -1.41 -12.28
CA VAL A 98 -17.69 -2.74 -12.16
C VAL A 98 -17.10 -3.74 -13.16
N LEU A 99 -16.58 -3.26 -14.30
CA LEU A 99 -15.81 -4.03 -15.29
C LEU A 99 -14.36 -4.28 -14.82
#